data_AF-A0A5C7H9F4-F1
#
_entry.id   AF-A0A5C7H9F4-F1
#
_cell.length_a   1.000
_cell.length_b   1.000
_cell.length_c   1.000
_cell.angle_alpha   90.00
_cell.angle_beta   90.00
_cell.angle_gamma   90.00
#
_symmetry.space_group_name_H-M   'P 1'
#
loop_
_entity.id
_entity.type
_entity.pdbx_description
1 polymer ?
#
loop_
_entity_poly.entity_id
_entity_poly.type
_entity_poly.pdbx_seq_one_letter_code
_entity_poly.pdbx_strand_id
1 'polypeptide(L)'
;MTSMMNPNPTKYIKGAPPLALKETVSPDSVLTLFSSSSTHLVILSLFVLDTVMANPRVFFDLSIDSNHTGRIVMELFVDSTPITAENFQALCTGEKGIGMVRKPLHYKGSTFHHVIPGYMVHVGDITQGNGIGGESINGSSFADETS
;
A
#
# COMPACT_ATOMS: atom_id res chain seq x y z
N MET A 1 -9.43 -40.58 -8.73
CA MET A 1 -9.30 -39.50 -9.73
C MET A 1 -8.51 -38.38 -9.06
N THR A 2 -7.18 -38.44 -9.11
CA THR A 2 -6.30 -37.58 -9.95
C THR A 2 -6.56 -36.10 -9.66
N SER A 3 -5.63 -35.32 -9.08
CA SER A 3 -4.27 -35.12 -9.57
C SER A 3 -3.40 -34.53 -8.46
N MET A 4 -2.17 -35.05 -8.36
CA MET A 4 -1.04 -34.40 -7.71
C MET A 4 -0.89 -32.97 -8.25
N MET A 5 -0.98 -31.96 -7.38
CA MET A 5 -0.69 -30.58 -7.74
C MET A 5 0.79 -30.32 -7.46
N ASN A 6 1.56 -30.32 -8.54
CA ASN A 6 2.98 -30.06 -8.60
C ASN A 6 3.31 -28.66 -8.01
N PRO A 7 4.19 -28.55 -6.99
CA PRO A 7 4.54 -27.28 -6.39
C PRO A 7 5.70 -26.66 -7.17
N ASN A 8 5.40 -25.88 -8.22
CA ASN A 8 6.43 -25.05 -8.83
C ASN A 8 5.94 -23.60 -8.98
N PRO A 9 6.04 -22.78 -7.90
CA PRO A 9 5.52 -21.42 -7.86
C PRO A 9 6.36 -20.40 -8.67
N THR A 10 7.52 -20.79 -9.18
CA THR A 10 8.43 -19.92 -9.94
C THR A 10 7.94 -19.55 -11.35
N LYS A 11 6.82 -20.13 -11.82
CA LYS A 11 6.31 -19.85 -13.18
C LYS A 11 5.35 -18.65 -13.25
N TYR A 12 4.93 -18.08 -12.13
CA TYR A 12 3.76 -17.18 -12.07
C TYR A 12 4.08 -15.67 -12.09
N ILE A 13 5.35 -15.30 -12.27
CA ILE A 13 5.82 -13.90 -12.25
C ILE A 13 6.78 -13.64 -13.42
N LYS A 14 6.28 -13.70 -14.64
CA LYS A 14 6.94 -13.11 -15.82
C LYS A 14 5.89 -12.39 -16.65
N GLY A 15 5.85 -11.06 -16.61
CA GLY A 15 5.02 -10.31 -17.56
C GLY A 15 4.65 -8.86 -17.23
N ALA A 16 5.12 -8.23 -16.15
CA ALA A 16 4.86 -6.80 -15.97
C ALA A 16 5.90 -5.97 -16.75
N PRO A 17 5.51 -5.07 -17.68
CA PRO A 17 6.45 -4.18 -18.35
C PRO A 17 7.08 -3.22 -17.33
N PRO A 18 8.35 -2.82 -17.51
CA PRO A 18 8.99 -1.87 -16.61
C PRO A 18 8.31 -0.50 -16.78
N LEU A 19 7.55 -0.08 -15.77
CA LEU A 19 7.03 1.29 -15.71
C LEU A 19 8.22 2.22 -15.47
N ALA A 20 8.43 3.13 -16.43
CA ALA A 20 9.51 4.10 -16.40
C ALA A 20 9.45 4.92 -15.11
N LEU A 21 10.53 4.86 -14.32
CA LEU A 21 10.75 5.74 -13.20
C LEU A 21 10.90 7.16 -13.77
N LYS A 22 9.90 8.02 -13.55
CA LYS A 22 10.11 9.46 -13.66
C LYS A 22 11.01 9.86 -12.48
N GLU A 23 12.14 10.47 -12.81
CA GLU A 23 13.17 10.89 -11.86
C GLU A 23 12.54 11.78 -10.78
N THR A 24 12.65 11.33 -9.53
CA THR A 24 12.16 12.05 -8.35
C THR A 24 13.15 13.15 -7.99
N VAL A 25 12.73 14.41 -8.09
CA VAL A 25 13.48 15.53 -7.54
C VAL A 25 13.42 15.45 -6.01
N SER A 26 14.60 15.42 -5.38
CA SER A 26 14.74 15.44 -3.91
C SER A 26 14.18 16.75 -3.34
N PRO A 27 13.39 16.69 -2.24
CA PRO A 27 12.83 17.88 -1.59
C PRO A 27 13.87 18.76 -0.88
N ASP A 28 15.15 18.38 -0.85
CA ASP A 28 16.18 19.10 -0.08
C ASP A 28 16.72 20.38 -0.76
N SER A 29 16.15 20.82 -1.89
CA SER A 29 16.74 21.91 -2.70
C SER A 29 16.08 23.29 -2.57
N VAL A 30 15.05 23.49 -1.73
CA VAL A 30 14.28 24.76 -1.74
C VAL A 30 14.55 25.74 -0.59
N LEU A 31 15.44 25.42 0.36
CA LEU A 31 15.78 26.33 1.45
C LEU A 31 17.02 27.18 1.11
N THR A 32 16.86 28.14 0.19
CA THR A 32 17.84 29.24 0.07
C THR A 32 17.14 30.60 0.02
N LEU A 33 17.28 31.32 1.13
CA LEU A 33 17.41 32.78 1.31
C LEU A 33 16.41 33.70 0.57
N PHE A 34 15.65 34.52 1.31
CA PHE A 34 15.66 35.99 1.14
C PHE A 34 15.02 36.68 2.35
N SER A 35 15.87 37.36 3.12
CA SER A 35 15.49 38.49 3.96
C SER A 35 15.19 39.67 3.03
N SER A 36 13.94 40.14 2.97
CA SER A 36 13.63 41.56 2.83
C SER A 36 12.13 41.82 2.93
N SER A 37 11.81 42.78 3.80
CA SER A 37 10.53 43.44 4.09
C SER A 37 9.51 43.53 2.95
N SER A 38 8.47 42.67 2.95
CA SER A 38 7.13 42.99 2.44
C SER A 38 6.13 41.91 2.85
N THR A 39 5.48 42.09 4.00
CA THR A 39 4.65 41.08 4.67
C THR A 39 3.30 40.77 3.98
N HIS A 40 2.95 41.42 2.88
CA HIS A 40 1.65 41.22 2.23
C HIS A 40 1.70 40.40 0.92
N LEU A 41 2.83 40.34 0.22
CA LEU A 41 2.91 39.62 -1.06
C LEU A 41 3.39 38.17 -0.92
N VAL A 42 4.05 37.84 0.20
CA VAL A 42 4.65 36.51 0.43
C VAL A 42 3.61 35.47 0.86
N ILE A 43 2.49 35.90 1.45
CA ILE A 43 1.44 35.00 1.96
C ILE A 43 0.63 34.37 0.81
N LEU A 44 0.46 35.05 -0.32
CA LEU A 44 -0.28 34.51 -1.47
C LEU A 44 0.51 33.45 -2.26
N SER A 45 1.85 33.45 -2.14
CA SER A 45 2.73 32.46 -2.77
C SER A 45 2.82 31.14 -2.00
N LEU A 46 2.36 31.08 -0.75
CA LEU A 46 2.37 29.86 0.07
C LEU A 46 1.13 28.97 -0.15
N PHE A 47 0.13 29.46 -0.87
CA PHE A 47 -1.15 28.75 -1.06
C PHE A 47 -1.34 28.13 -2.46
N VAL A 48 -0.31 28.14 -3.31
CA VAL A 48 -0.31 27.38 -4.57
C VAL A 48 0.89 26.43 -4.61
N LEU A 49 0.98 25.63 -3.56
CA LEU A 49 1.59 24.31 -3.67
C LEU A 49 0.42 23.32 -3.76
N ASP A 50 -0.31 23.37 -4.88
CA ASP A 50 -0.85 22.14 -5.46
C ASP A 50 0.36 21.31 -5.92
N THR A 51 1.17 20.88 -4.96
CA THR A 51 1.97 19.68 -5.16
C THR A 51 0.92 18.62 -5.29
N VAL A 52 0.69 18.16 -6.52
CA VAL A 52 0.13 16.83 -6.76
C VAL A 52 0.99 15.91 -5.92
N MET A 53 0.53 15.59 -4.70
CA MET A 53 1.31 14.79 -3.79
C MET A 53 1.43 13.44 -4.47
N ALA A 54 2.66 13.00 -4.72
CA ALA A 54 2.87 11.72 -5.36
C ALA A 54 2.14 10.65 -4.55
N ASN A 55 1.38 9.80 -5.24
CA ASN A 55 0.65 8.71 -4.61
C ASN A 55 1.58 7.88 -3.71
N PRO A 56 1.16 7.54 -2.49
CA PRO A 56 1.95 6.70 -1.61
C PRO A 56 2.27 5.36 -2.26
N ARG A 57 3.48 4.87 -2.01
CA ARG A 57 3.90 3.53 -2.44
C ARG A 57 4.17 2.65 -1.23
N VAL A 58 3.64 1.44 -1.27
CA VAL A 58 3.81 0.42 -0.24
C VAL A 58 4.32 -0.87 -0.88
N PHE A 59 4.77 -1.82 -0.06
CA PHE A 59 5.31 -3.06 -0.58
C PHE A 59 5.01 -4.26 0.32
N PHE A 60 5.01 -5.44 -0.29
CA PHE A 60 5.03 -6.73 0.39
C PHE A 60 6.29 -7.49 0.01
N ASP A 61 7.05 -7.92 1.01
CA ASP A 61 8.07 -8.94 0.85
C ASP A 61 7.42 -10.32 0.99
N LEU A 62 7.51 -11.12 -0.05
CA LEU A 62 6.85 -12.41 -0.15
C LEU A 62 7.79 -13.53 0.26
N SER A 63 7.25 -14.53 0.96
CA SER A 63 7.96 -15.77 1.27
C SER A 63 7.08 -16.98 0.95
N ILE A 64 7.69 -18.01 0.39
CA ILE A 64 7.08 -19.33 0.15
C ILE A 64 7.93 -20.35 0.88
N ASP A 65 7.31 -21.16 1.75
CA ASP A 65 8.03 -22.11 2.62
C ASP A 65 9.20 -21.46 3.36
N SER A 66 8.96 -20.26 3.90
CA SER A 66 9.96 -19.42 4.59
C SER A 66 11.12 -18.90 3.74
N ASN A 67 11.10 -19.12 2.42
CA ASN A 67 12.10 -18.59 1.49
C ASN A 67 11.59 -17.31 0.83
N HIS A 68 12.36 -16.22 0.97
CA HIS A 68 12.05 -14.96 0.31
C HIS A 68 12.00 -15.13 -1.22
N THR A 69 10.86 -14.80 -1.82
CA THR A 69 10.57 -15.05 -3.24
C THR A 69 10.55 -13.77 -4.06
N GLY A 70 10.39 -12.61 -3.44
CA GLY A 70 10.43 -11.32 -4.13
C GLY A 70 9.60 -10.25 -3.43
N ARG A 71 9.56 -9.07 -4.05
CA ARG A 71 8.83 -7.90 -3.57
C ARG A 71 7.76 -7.46 -4.56
N ILE A 72 6.55 -7.24 -4.06
CA ILE A 72 5.49 -6.51 -4.77
C ILE A 72 5.51 -5.07 -4.28
N VAL A 73 5.54 -4.10 -5.19
CA VAL A 73 5.39 -2.67 -4.87
C VAL A 73 4.09 -2.18 -5.49
N MET A 74 3.27 -1.50 -4.68
CA MET A 74 1.95 -1.00 -5.06
C MET A 74 1.91 0.52 -4.86
N GLU A 75 1.26 1.21 -5.78
CA GLU A 75 0.93 2.64 -5.66
C GLU A 75 -0.54 2.76 -5.23
N LEU A 76 -0.83 3.66 -4.30
CA LEU A 76 -2.16 3.87 -3.74
C LEU A 76 -2.76 5.17 -4.27
N PHE A 77 -3.90 5.06 -4.95
CA PHE A 77 -4.57 6.22 -5.56
C PHE A 77 -5.34 7.02 -4.51
N VAL A 78 -4.65 7.92 -3.80
CA VAL A 78 -5.24 8.75 -2.74
C VAL A 78 -6.24 9.76 -3.29
N ASP A 79 -6.05 10.21 -4.53
CA ASP A 79 -6.92 11.20 -5.16
C ASP A 79 -8.34 10.65 -5.42
N SER A 80 -8.46 9.35 -5.73
CA SER A 80 -9.74 8.70 -6.00
C SER A 80 -10.36 8.05 -4.77
N THR A 81 -9.53 7.48 -3.89
CA THR A 81 -9.96 6.61 -2.79
C THR A 81 -9.11 6.87 -1.55
N PRO A 82 -9.24 8.04 -0.90
CA PRO A 82 -8.35 8.46 0.18
C PRO A 82 -8.47 7.58 1.43
N ILE A 83 -9.68 7.20 1.87
CA ILE A 83 -9.89 6.37 3.06
C ILE A 83 -9.39 4.95 2.81
N THR A 84 -9.63 4.42 1.62
CA THR A 84 -9.16 3.08 1.21
C THR A 84 -7.63 3.03 1.16
N ALA A 85 -7.01 4.07 0.58
CA ALA A 85 -5.56 4.20 0.51
C ALA A 85 -4.94 4.35 1.90
N GLU A 86 -5.49 5.20 2.77
CA GLU A 86 -5.02 5.36 4.16
C GLU A 86 -5.12 4.04 4.92
N ASN A 87 -6.25 3.35 4.84
CA ASN A 87 -6.44 2.06 5.49
C ASN A 87 -5.39 1.04 5.03
N PHE A 88 -5.19 0.90 3.72
CA PHE A 88 -4.21 -0.05 3.19
C PHE A 88 -2.78 0.31 3.59
N GLN A 89 -2.42 1.60 3.54
CA GLN A 89 -1.12 2.09 3.94
C GLN A 89 -0.82 1.79 5.40
N ALA A 90 -1.76 2.13 6.30
CA ALA A 90 -1.60 1.92 7.73
C ALA A 90 -1.54 0.43 8.10
N LEU A 91 -2.27 -0.44 7.40
CA LEU A 91 -2.15 -1.89 7.56
C LEU A 91 -0.82 -2.43 7.02
N CYS A 92 -0.17 -1.76 6.05
CA CYS A 92 1.18 -2.12 5.62
C CYS A 92 2.24 -1.75 6.67
N THR A 93 2.08 -0.63 7.38
CA THR A 93 3.05 -0.16 8.38
C THR A 93 2.84 -0.79 9.75
N GLY A 94 1.59 -1.15 10.09
CA GLY A 94 1.21 -1.61 11.42
C GLY A 94 1.13 -0.49 12.47
N GLU A 95 1.16 0.78 12.05
CA GLU A 95 1.27 1.95 12.94
C GLU A 95 0.06 2.14 13.87
N LYS A 96 -1.10 1.60 13.51
CA LYS A 96 -2.34 1.70 14.29
C LYS A 96 -2.42 0.70 15.44
N GLY A 97 -1.41 -0.15 15.62
CA GLY A 97 -1.28 -1.02 16.78
C GLY A 97 -2.25 -2.20 16.78
N ILE A 98 -3.05 -2.33 17.83
CA ILE A 98 -3.94 -3.48 18.06
C ILE A 98 -5.39 -3.07 17.80
N GLY A 99 -6.09 -3.86 16.98
CA GLY A 99 -7.51 -3.67 16.67
C GLY A 99 -8.45 -4.18 17.75
N MET A 100 -9.75 -4.00 17.51
CA MET A 100 -10.85 -4.40 18.38
C MET A 100 -10.86 -5.89 18.66
N VAL A 101 -10.46 -6.73 17.70
CA VAL A 101 -10.39 -8.19 17.87
C VAL A 101 -9.09 -8.66 18.54
N ARG A 102 -8.33 -7.73 19.14
CA ARG A 102 -7.06 -7.96 19.85
C ARG A 102 -5.98 -8.60 18.98
N LYS A 103 -6.02 -8.31 17.68
CA LYS A 103 -5.00 -8.67 16.70
C LYS A 103 -4.30 -7.41 16.19
N PRO A 104 -3.02 -7.48 15.79
CA PRO A 104 -2.35 -6.35 15.16
C PRO A 104 -3.06 -5.92 13.88
N LEU A 105 -3.25 -4.61 13.72
CA LEU A 105 -3.69 -4.00 12.47
C LEU A 105 -2.51 -3.93 11.49
N HIS A 106 -2.03 -5.09 11.04
CA HIS A 106 -0.80 -5.21 10.25
C HIS A 106 -0.84 -6.42 9.32
N TYR A 107 -0.52 -6.24 8.04
CA TYR A 107 -0.44 -7.32 7.05
C TYR A 107 0.74 -8.27 7.25
N LYS A 108 1.77 -7.89 8.01
CA LYS A 108 2.95 -8.75 8.24
C LYS A 108 2.53 -10.07 8.89
N GLY A 109 2.87 -11.17 8.23
CA GLY A 109 2.52 -12.52 8.66
C GLY A 109 1.15 -13.01 8.18
N SER A 110 0.37 -12.16 7.49
CA SER A 110 -0.81 -12.62 6.76
C SER A 110 -0.43 -13.46 5.54
N THR A 111 -1.34 -14.34 5.12
CA THR A 111 -1.13 -15.31 4.03
C THR A 111 -2.05 -15.04 2.86
N PHE A 112 -1.62 -15.45 1.66
CA PHE A 112 -2.50 -15.56 0.50
C PHE A 112 -3.40 -16.78 0.69
N HIS A 113 -4.59 -16.57 1.23
CA HIS A 113 -5.51 -17.65 1.60
C HIS A 113 -6.30 -18.20 0.40
N HIS A 114 -6.31 -17.48 -0.72
CA HIS A 114 -6.97 -17.94 -1.95
C HIS A 114 -6.17 -17.50 -3.18
N VAL A 115 -5.81 -18.45 -4.04
CA VAL A 115 -5.02 -18.22 -5.26
C VAL A 115 -5.75 -18.85 -6.44
N ILE A 116 -6.19 -18.02 -7.38
CA ILE A 116 -6.84 -18.47 -8.62
C ILE A 116 -5.85 -18.26 -9.78
N PRO A 117 -5.27 -19.34 -10.35
CA PRO A 117 -4.28 -19.23 -11.41
C PRO A 117 -4.80 -18.46 -12.63
N GLY A 118 -4.02 -17.50 -13.11
CA GLY A 118 -4.38 -16.68 -14.28
C GLY A 118 -5.46 -15.63 -14.02
N TYR A 119 -5.85 -15.42 -12.75
CA TYR A 119 -6.87 -14.44 -12.39
C TYR A 119 -6.42 -13.54 -11.24
N MET A 120 -6.57 -13.98 -9.99
CA MET A 120 -6.28 -13.15 -8.83
C MET A 120 -5.85 -13.95 -7.60
N VAL A 121 -5.23 -13.24 -6.66
CA VAL A 121 -4.89 -13.72 -5.32
C VAL A 121 -5.63 -12.89 -4.29
N HIS A 122 -6.13 -13.52 -3.24
CA HIS A 122 -6.74 -12.84 -2.10
C HIS A 122 -5.79 -12.90 -0.91
N VAL A 123 -5.67 -11.76 -0.23
CA VAL A 123 -4.82 -11.54 0.93
C VAL A 123 -5.52 -10.54 1.85
N GLY A 124 -5.00 -10.35 3.06
CA GLY A 124 -5.45 -9.28 3.95
C GLY A 124 -6.38 -9.72 5.08
N ASP A 125 -6.62 -11.03 5.23
CA ASP A 125 -7.20 -11.55 6.47
C ASP A 125 -6.13 -11.56 7.57
N ILE A 126 -6.07 -10.47 8.33
CA ILE A 126 -5.12 -10.24 9.43
C ILE A 126 -5.60 -10.83 10.76
N THR A 127 -6.80 -11.41 10.82
CA THR A 127 -7.41 -11.84 12.09
C THR A 127 -7.51 -13.36 12.19
N GLN A 128 -8.06 -14.03 11.17
CA GLN A 128 -8.26 -15.48 11.12
C GLN A 128 -7.35 -16.19 10.11
N GLY A 129 -6.87 -15.49 9.08
CA GLY A 129 -6.01 -16.04 8.03
C GLY A 129 -6.68 -17.07 7.12
N ASN A 130 -8.01 -17.12 7.07
CA ASN A 130 -8.80 -18.08 6.29
C ASN A 130 -9.69 -17.43 5.22
N GLY A 131 -9.70 -16.10 5.13
CA GLY A 131 -10.48 -15.32 4.17
C GLY A 131 -11.86 -14.89 4.66
N ILE A 132 -12.22 -15.19 5.91
CA ILE A 132 -13.48 -14.76 6.53
C ILE A 132 -13.24 -13.56 7.47
N GLY A 133 -12.01 -13.39 7.94
CA GLY A 133 -11.61 -12.32 8.86
C GLY A 133 -11.19 -11.03 8.16
N GLY A 134 -10.43 -10.23 8.91
CA GLY A 134 -10.08 -8.85 8.58
C GLY A 134 -10.64 -7.84 9.58
N GLU A 135 -9.95 -6.72 9.69
CA GLU A 135 -10.38 -5.53 10.44
C GLU A 135 -9.78 -4.31 9.73
N SER A 136 -10.50 -3.19 9.66
CA SER A 136 -9.99 -1.93 9.14
C SER A 136 -9.38 -1.09 10.26
N ILE A 137 -8.63 -0.06 9.90
CA ILE A 137 -8.12 0.91 10.88
C ILE A 137 -9.22 1.76 11.53
N ASN A 138 -10.42 1.75 10.94
CA ASN A 138 -11.59 2.50 11.39
C ASN A 138 -12.60 1.62 12.14
N GLY A 139 -12.30 0.34 12.38
CA GLY A 139 -13.18 -0.62 13.05
C GLY A 139 -13.46 -1.86 12.21
N SER A 140 -14.67 -2.41 12.27
CA SER A 140 -14.99 -3.67 11.59
C SER A 140 -14.98 -3.58 10.06
N SER A 141 -15.46 -2.47 9.51
CA SER A 141 -15.58 -2.21 8.07
C SER A 141 -15.79 -0.72 7.83
N PHE A 142 -15.61 -0.27 6.59
CA PHE A 142 -15.94 1.09 6.15
C PHE A 142 -16.78 1.05 4.88
N ALA A 143 -17.46 2.15 4.57
CA ALA A 143 -18.32 2.26 3.39
C ALA A 143 -17.48 2.27 2.10
N ASP A 144 -18.07 1.80 1.00
CA ASP A 144 -17.42 1.83 -0.30
C ASP A 144 -17.14 3.28 -0.73
N GLU A 145 -15.88 3.59 -1.00
CA GLU A 145 -15.49 4.84 -1.66
C GLU A 145 -15.67 4.64 -3.16
N THR A 146 -16.76 5.19 -3.70
CA THR A 146 -16.95 5.27 -5.15
C THR A 146 -16.94 6.74 -5.55
N SER A 147 -16.28 7.03 -6.68
CA SER A 147 -16.41 8.31 -7.39
C SER A 147 -17.71 8.41 -8.16
#